data_AF-F4BJG8-F1
#
_entry.id   AF-F4BJG8-F1
#
_cell.length_a   1.000
_cell.length_b   1.000
_cell.length_c   1.000
_cell.angle_alpha   90.00
_cell.angle_beta   90.00
_cell.angle_gamma   90.00
#
_symmetry.space_group_name_H-M   'P 1'
#
loop_
_entity.id
_entity.type
_entity.pdbx_description
1 polymer ?
#
loop_
_entity_poly.entity_id
_entity_poly.type
_entity_poly.pdbx_seq_one_letter_code
_entity_poly.pdbx_strand_id
1 'polypeptide(L)'
;MKYWVLPANSKFYKYLDAFEDLKVLDWNISDKNGRIVGLEIGDIVFLYGSQEKRLAIKCEVVKIPVFGKDSIEDSMYGGFDKKDRIFARLKFIQNILDAGITMRDLSLMGINGNIQSARKLSNEIVDEIESRINMTSNKNNRNEYLMSATSLLNSKKQIILYGPAGTGKTYNTKSIIEAHSGEDYERLKSNGRVEFVTFHQSFAYEDFIEGIKPNLNEEVEGNISYKVEKGVFKELCEKAVISNRRLVEQSHEKITSNSKFWKISLGDSQTNEATIIYDYCIENDCIALGWNEDAKNSMFNRFKNEIKRGDLVFVSNGNRKIKALARVVGDFREEDTEIGYKNYRDVEWLIKDMNLATDKLFRSYFSQMSFYSLDNNKPDLEKLNEILVGNDVIEYSESTIKQHLEKFYKKTNEEKKKYF
;
A
#
# COMPACT_ATOMS: atom_id res chain seq x y z
N MET A 1 21.18 3.52 45.57
CA MET A 1 21.10 3.39 44.10
C MET A 1 21.86 4.54 43.46
N LYS A 2 22.98 4.22 42.82
CA LYS A 2 23.82 5.13 42.04
C LYS A 2 23.70 4.75 40.56
N TYR A 3 24.10 5.68 39.70
CA TYR A 3 24.06 5.50 38.25
C TYR A 3 25.47 5.58 37.68
N TRP A 4 25.76 4.71 36.72
CA TRP A 4 27.09 4.57 36.15
C TRP A 4 27.03 4.44 34.64
N VAL A 5 28.05 4.96 33.96
CA VAL A 5 28.35 4.63 32.56
C VAL A 5 29.64 3.83 32.48
N LEU A 6 29.59 2.69 31.81
CA LEU A 6 30.73 1.78 31.62
C LEU A 6 31.03 1.61 30.13
N PRO A 7 32.30 1.42 29.75
CA PRO A 7 32.66 1.14 28.36
C PRO A 7 32.28 -0.28 27.95
N ALA A 8 31.80 -0.42 26.73
CA ALA A 8 31.55 -1.69 26.05
C ALA A 8 32.16 -1.65 24.65
N ASN A 9 32.64 -2.79 24.15
CA ASN A 9 33.25 -2.86 22.83
C ASN A 9 32.88 -4.17 22.14
N SER A 10 31.92 -4.09 21.21
CA SER A 10 31.40 -5.22 20.45
C SER A 10 32.43 -5.91 19.55
N LYS A 11 33.57 -5.25 19.26
CA LYS A 11 34.68 -5.88 18.54
C LYS A 11 35.39 -6.96 19.37
N PHE A 12 35.48 -6.79 20.68
CA PHE A 12 36.16 -7.74 21.57
C PHE A 12 35.20 -8.72 22.24
N TYR A 13 33.98 -8.26 22.53
CA TYR A 13 32.97 -9.06 23.21
C TYR A 13 31.61 -8.67 22.64
N LYS A 14 30.91 -9.60 21.99
CA LYS A 14 29.60 -9.43 21.36
C LYS A 14 28.49 -9.30 22.42
N TYR A 15 28.58 -8.26 23.23
CA TYR A 15 27.76 -8.10 24.41
C TYR A 15 26.28 -7.90 24.10
N LEU A 16 25.92 -7.38 22.92
CA LEU A 16 24.53 -7.24 22.49
C LEU A 16 23.89 -8.62 22.36
N ASP A 17 24.49 -9.49 21.55
CA ASP A 17 24.08 -10.90 21.37
C ASP A 17 24.09 -11.63 22.72
N ALA A 18 25.17 -11.48 23.50
CA ALA A 18 25.30 -12.15 24.80
C ALA A 18 24.20 -11.75 25.80
N PHE A 19 23.80 -10.46 25.83
CA PHE A 19 22.68 -10.02 26.66
C PHE A 19 21.33 -10.46 26.11
N GLU A 20 21.18 -10.59 24.79
CA GLU A 20 19.98 -11.12 24.17
C GLU A 20 19.74 -12.58 24.60
N ASP A 21 20.79 -13.40 24.60
CA ASP A 21 20.72 -14.82 24.91
C ASP A 21 20.71 -15.11 26.42
N LEU A 22 21.63 -14.51 27.18
CA LEU A 22 21.85 -14.87 28.59
C LEU A 22 21.07 -14.01 29.59
N LYS A 23 20.61 -12.83 29.18
CA LYS A 23 19.95 -11.79 30.01
C LYS A 23 20.74 -11.30 31.22
N VAL A 24 21.87 -11.93 31.56
CA VAL A 24 22.72 -11.61 32.70
C VAL A 24 24.17 -11.87 32.30
N LEU A 25 25.08 -10.91 32.54
CA LEU A 25 26.51 -11.03 32.20
C LEU A 25 27.40 -10.56 33.35
N ASP A 26 28.59 -11.13 33.45
CA ASP A 26 29.60 -10.71 34.44
C ASP A 26 30.56 -9.69 33.79
N TRP A 27 30.46 -8.43 34.22
CA TRP A 27 31.18 -7.30 33.63
C TRP A 27 32.40 -6.93 34.45
N ASN A 28 33.55 -6.76 33.81
CA ASN A 28 34.80 -6.47 34.50
C ASN A 28 34.74 -5.07 35.15
N ILE A 29 35.05 -5.01 36.44
CA ILE A 29 35.01 -3.77 37.25
C ILE A 29 36.37 -3.41 37.83
N SER A 30 37.42 -4.10 37.41
CA SER A 30 38.80 -3.77 37.79
C SER A 30 39.32 -2.67 36.86
N ASP A 31 39.80 -1.57 37.42
CA ASP A 31 40.49 -0.53 36.64
C ASP A 31 41.87 -1.00 36.17
N LYS A 32 42.59 -0.16 35.39
CA LYS A 32 43.92 -0.47 34.86
C LYS A 32 44.97 -0.75 35.95
N ASN A 33 44.71 -0.36 37.20
CA ASN A 33 45.58 -0.53 38.36
C ASN A 33 45.06 -1.64 39.31
N GLY A 34 44.04 -2.41 38.90
CA GLY A 34 43.45 -3.47 39.72
C GLY A 34 42.53 -2.98 40.84
N ARG A 35 42.16 -1.69 40.87
CA ARG A 35 41.19 -1.17 41.85
C ARG A 35 39.78 -1.50 41.41
N ILE A 36 38.96 -1.94 42.37
CA ILE A 36 37.56 -2.26 42.14
C ILE A 36 36.76 -0.95 42.09
N VAL A 37 35.98 -0.77 41.03
CA VAL A 37 35.01 0.32 40.93
C VAL A 37 33.96 0.17 42.04
N GLY A 38 33.63 1.25 42.74
CA GLY A 38 32.67 1.28 43.86
C GLY A 38 31.20 1.12 43.49
N LEU A 39 30.88 0.18 42.60
CA LEU A 39 29.53 -0.27 42.27
C LEU A 39 28.92 -1.02 43.47
N GLU A 40 27.63 -0.85 43.67
CA GLU A 40 26.85 -1.54 44.71
C GLU A 40 25.69 -2.33 44.08
N ILE A 41 25.18 -3.33 44.80
CA ILE A 41 23.97 -4.05 44.38
C ILE A 41 22.80 -3.05 44.30
N GLY A 42 22.03 -3.13 43.21
CA GLY A 42 20.94 -2.22 42.89
C GLY A 42 21.38 -0.94 42.15
N ASP A 43 22.68 -0.75 41.87
CA ASP A 43 23.12 0.34 41.00
C ASP A 43 22.70 0.09 39.55
N ILE A 44 22.40 1.17 38.84
CA ILE A 44 22.04 1.13 37.41
C ILE A 44 23.27 1.47 36.57
N VAL A 45 23.51 0.65 35.55
CA VAL A 45 24.64 0.75 34.63
C VAL A 45 24.15 0.96 33.21
N PHE A 46 24.64 2.02 32.56
CA PHE A 46 24.51 2.25 31.14
C PHE A 46 25.80 1.85 30.43
N LEU A 47 25.71 0.94 29.46
CA LEU A 47 26.85 0.52 28.65
C LEU A 47 27.00 1.42 27.44
N TYR A 48 28.15 2.08 27.31
CA TYR A 48 28.52 2.87 26.13
C TYR A 48 29.29 2.01 25.14
N GLY A 49 28.67 1.69 24.01
CA GLY A 49 29.28 0.91 22.93
C GLY A 49 30.25 1.74 22.11
N SER A 50 31.54 1.39 22.13
CA SER A 50 32.57 2.14 21.40
C SER A 50 32.47 1.99 19.88
N GLN A 51 31.96 0.85 19.40
CA GLN A 51 31.75 0.64 17.95
C GLN A 51 30.44 1.29 17.49
N GLU A 52 29.40 1.18 18.31
CA GLU A 52 28.06 1.74 18.11
C GLU A 52 28.07 3.27 18.27
N LYS A 53 29.09 3.79 18.97
CA LYS A 53 29.32 5.21 19.30
C LYS A 53 28.17 5.84 20.10
N ARG A 54 27.47 5.04 20.90
CA ARG A 54 26.30 5.46 21.67
C ARG A 54 26.05 4.56 22.88
N LEU A 55 25.18 5.01 23.79
CA LEU A 55 24.63 4.13 24.84
C LEU A 55 23.82 3.00 24.22
N ALA A 56 24.02 1.78 24.71
CA ALA A 56 23.53 0.57 24.08
C ALA A 56 22.60 -0.24 24.97
N ILE A 57 22.95 -0.43 26.25
CA ILE A 57 22.18 -1.28 27.18
C ILE A 57 22.09 -0.61 28.54
N LYS A 58 20.90 -0.69 29.15
CA LYS A 58 20.64 -0.37 30.54
C LYS A 58 20.59 -1.67 31.36
N CYS A 59 21.32 -1.71 32.47
CA CYS A 59 21.46 -2.88 33.34
C CYS A 59 21.31 -2.53 34.82
N GLU A 60 21.03 -3.54 35.64
CA GLU A 60 21.09 -3.48 37.11
C GLU A 60 22.24 -4.35 37.64
N VAL A 61 22.99 -3.86 38.62
CA VAL A 61 23.96 -4.67 39.36
C VAL A 61 23.23 -5.59 40.33
N VAL A 62 23.25 -6.90 40.08
CA VAL A 62 22.57 -7.89 40.93
C VAL A 62 23.50 -8.70 41.82
N LYS A 63 24.81 -8.70 41.54
CA LYS A 63 25.82 -9.38 42.38
C LYS A 63 27.20 -8.75 42.24
N ILE A 64 27.88 -8.52 43.36
CA ILE A 64 29.27 -8.06 43.42
C ILE A 64 29.88 -8.46 44.78
N PRO A 65 31.14 -8.94 44.85
CA PRO A 65 31.98 -9.33 43.73
C PRO A 65 31.55 -10.67 43.12
N VAL A 66 31.82 -10.84 41.83
CA VAL A 66 31.87 -12.17 41.18
C VAL A 66 33.32 -12.45 40.82
N PHE A 67 33.87 -13.53 41.36
CA PHE A 67 35.22 -13.97 41.02
C PHE A 67 35.21 -14.71 39.69
N GLY A 68 36.26 -14.55 38.88
CA GLY A 68 36.32 -15.16 37.55
C GLY A 68 36.08 -16.68 37.50
N LYS A 69 36.41 -17.41 38.57
CA LYS A 69 36.14 -18.86 38.69
C LYS A 69 34.64 -19.19 38.75
N ASP A 70 33.83 -18.25 39.23
CA ASP A 70 32.38 -18.39 39.42
C ASP A 70 31.57 -17.59 38.37
N SER A 71 32.27 -17.14 37.31
CA SER A 71 31.68 -16.31 36.28
C SER A 71 30.86 -17.12 35.28
N ILE A 72 29.89 -16.45 34.64
CA ILE A 72 29.03 -17.04 33.61
C ILE A 72 29.89 -17.48 32.42
N GLU A 73 29.57 -18.65 31.86
CA GLU A 73 30.19 -19.15 30.65
C GLU A 73 29.60 -18.42 29.43
N ASP A 74 30.38 -17.52 28.85
CA ASP A 74 30.01 -16.63 27.74
C ASP A 74 31.13 -16.54 26.67
N SER A 75 32.07 -17.49 26.70
CA SER A 75 33.28 -17.50 25.86
C SER A 75 32.98 -17.48 24.36
N MET A 76 31.82 -18.02 23.94
CA MET A 76 31.35 -17.99 22.56
C MET A 76 31.10 -16.58 22.01
N TYR A 77 30.87 -15.59 22.88
CA TYR A 77 30.67 -14.19 22.50
C TYR A 77 31.98 -13.39 22.48
N GLY A 78 33.12 -14.02 22.77
CA GLY A 78 34.44 -13.41 22.83
C GLY A 78 34.84 -13.01 24.26
N GLY A 79 35.67 -11.97 24.38
CA GLY A 79 36.14 -11.46 25.67
C GLY A 79 37.58 -11.85 26.00
N PHE A 80 37.88 -11.92 27.30
CA PHE A 80 39.23 -12.14 27.82
C PHE A 80 39.22 -13.27 28.84
N ASP A 81 40.41 -13.81 29.15
CA ASP A 81 40.54 -14.73 30.28
C ASP A 81 40.05 -14.06 31.57
N LYS A 82 39.11 -14.74 32.22
CA LYS A 82 38.45 -14.29 33.44
C LYS A 82 39.25 -14.65 34.69
N LYS A 83 40.27 -15.51 34.59
CA LYS A 83 41.12 -15.91 35.71
C LYS A 83 41.69 -14.69 36.43
N ASP A 84 41.57 -14.71 37.76
CA ASP A 84 42.06 -13.68 38.69
C ASP A 84 41.44 -12.27 38.53
N ARG A 85 40.27 -12.16 37.87
CA ARG A 85 39.52 -10.90 37.76
C ARG A 85 38.26 -10.89 38.62
N ILE A 86 37.83 -9.67 38.95
CA ILE A 86 36.61 -9.39 39.71
C ILE A 86 35.61 -8.69 38.80
N PHE A 87 34.37 -9.19 38.83
CA PHE A 87 33.27 -8.75 38.00
C PHE A 87 32.09 -8.26 38.85
N ALA A 88 31.22 -7.45 38.24
CA ALA A 88 29.86 -7.21 38.69
C ALA A 88 28.90 -7.96 37.77
N ARG A 89 27.95 -8.70 38.34
CA ARG A 89 26.88 -9.33 37.58
C ARG A 89 25.83 -8.29 37.21
N LEU A 90 25.69 -8.05 35.92
CA LEU A 90 24.74 -7.12 35.34
C LEU A 90 23.53 -7.89 34.82
N LYS A 91 22.34 -7.57 35.30
CA LYS A 91 21.08 -8.05 34.75
C LYS A 91 20.58 -7.06 33.70
N PHE A 92 20.24 -7.57 32.52
CA PHE A 92 19.65 -6.78 31.44
C PHE A 92 18.32 -6.14 31.88
N ILE A 93 18.15 -4.84 31.61
CA ILE A 93 16.87 -4.14 31.76
C ILE A 93 16.29 -3.83 30.39
N GLN A 94 17.05 -3.14 29.53
CA GLN A 94 16.54 -2.60 28.28
C GLN A 94 17.66 -2.39 27.25
N ASN A 95 17.38 -2.66 25.97
CA ASN A 95 18.19 -2.20 24.85
C ASN A 95 17.81 -0.76 24.52
N ILE A 96 18.81 0.13 24.54
CA ILE A 96 18.62 1.58 24.40
C ILE A 96 19.41 2.16 23.21
N LEU A 97 19.87 1.32 22.28
CA LEU A 97 20.60 1.76 21.08
C LEU A 97 19.82 2.80 20.26
N ASP A 98 18.50 2.62 20.18
CA ASP A 98 17.60 3.50 19.42
C ASP A 98 17.44 4.88 20.06
N ALA A 99 17.74 5.02 21.36
CA ALA A 99 17.77 6.32 22.01
C ALA A 99 18.88 7.22 21.42
N GLY A 100 19.86 6.63 20.71
CA GLY A 100 20.81 7.36 19.89
C GLY A 100 21.76 8.28 20.68
N ILE A 101 21.91 8.06 21.99
CA ILE A 101 22.65 8.96 22.88
C ILE A 101 24.16 8.78 22.65
N THR A 102 24.78 9.74 21.97
CA THR A 102 26.20 9.68 21.56
C THR A 102 27.14 10.30 22.60
N MET A 103 28.47 10.18 22.38
CA MET A 103 29.45 10.93 23.20
C MET A 103 29.22 12.44 23.15
N ARG A 104 28.74 12.98 22.02
CA ARG A 104 28.45 14.42 21.89
C ARG A 104 27.32 14.83 22.83
N ASP A 105 26.27 14.02 22.89
CA ASP A 105 25.14 14.24 23.79
C ASP A 105 25.58 14.17 25.26
N LEU A 106 26.35 13.13 25.61
CA LEU A 106 26.90 12.98 26.95
C LEU A 106 27.82 14.15 27.35
N SER A 107 28.59 14.69 26.40
CA SER A 107 29.45 15.86 26.63
C SER A 107 28.61 17.12 26.89
N LEU A 108 27.51 17.32 26.16
CA LEU A 108 26.55 18.40 26.42
C LEU A 108 25.86 18.25 27.79
N MET A 109 25.68 17.02 28.27
CA MET A 109 25.17 16.71 29.61
C MET A 109 26.25 16.82 30.70
N GLY A 110 27.51 17.13 30.37
CA GLY A 110 28.60 17.34 31.33
C GLY A 110 29.57 16.16 31.50
N ILE A 111 29.43 15.07 30.75
CA ILE A 111 30.37 13.93 30.73
C ILE A 111 31.38 14.13 29.60
N ASN A 112 32.53 14.72 29.94
CA ASN A 112 33.59 15.02 28.96
C ASN A 112 34.59 13.88 28.77
N GLY A 113 35.07 13.70 27.54
CA GLY A 113 36.09 12.74 27.18
C GLY A 113 35.60 11.29 27.10
N ASN A 114 36.34 10.45 26.37
CA ASN A 114 35.95 9.07 26.08
C ASN A 114 35.76 8.24 27.36
N ILE A 115 34.69 7.43 27.38
CA ILE A 115 34.44 6.47 28.47
C ILE A 115 35.49 5.35 28.38
N GLN A 116 36.51 5.41 29.23
CA GLN A 116 37.57 4.37 29.32
C GLN A 116 37.48 3.52 30.58
N SER A 117 36.70 3.97 31.55
CA SER A 117 36.46 3.32 32.85
C SER A 117 35.04 3.64 33.31
N ALA A 118 34.58 2.97 34.35
CA ALA A 118 33.32 3.33 35.00
C ALA A 118 33.34 4.79 35.44
N ARG A 119 32.26 5.52 35.16
CA ARG A 119 32.05 6.89 35.63
C ARG A 119 30.68 7.01 36.25
N LYS A 120 30.62 7.67 37.40
CA LYS A 120 29.36 7.95 38.08
C LYS A 120 28.60 9.06 37.33
N LEU A 121 27.30 8.88 37.18
CA LEU A 121 26.39 9.86 36.60
C LEU A 121 25.64 10.61 37.72
N SER A 122 25.34 11.89 37.51
CA SER A 122 24.43 12.63 38.37
C SER A 122 22.98 12.32 38.01
N ASN A 123 22.04 12.65 38.90
CA ASN A 123 20.62 12.38 38.66
C ASN A 123 20.10 13.20 37.47
N GLU A 124 20.56 14.44 37.29
CA GLU A 124 20.12 15.30 36.19
C GLU A 124 20.47 14.71 34.82
N ILE A 125 21.65 14.09 34.70
CA ILE A 125 22.09 13.42 33.47
C ILE A 125 21.23 12.19 33.20
N VAL A 126 20.90 11.44 34.25
CA VAL A 126 20.08 10.23 34.15
C VAL A 126 18.66 10.59 33.75
N ASP A 127 18.06 11.63 34.33
CA ASP A 127 16.72 12.08 33.98
C ASP A 127 16.62 12.45 32.49
N GLU A 128 17.64 13.10 31.94
CA GLU A 128 17.72 13.41 30.50
C GLU A 128 17.90 12.14 29.63
N ILE A 129 18.74 11.19 30.06
CA ILE A 129 18.89 9.89 29.38
C ILE A 129 17.56 9.13 29.34
N GLU A 130 16.90 9.00 30.50
CA GLU A 130 15.60 8.32 30.63
C GLU A 130 14.52 9.01 29.82
N SER A 131 14.50 10.36 29.80
CA SER A 131 13.60 11.14 28.95
C SER A 131 13.74 10.76 27.47
N ARG A 132 14.97 10.72 26.95
CA ARG A 132 15.23 10.31 25.56
C ARG A 132 14.84 8.85 25.28
N ILE A 133 15.15 7.94 26.19
CA ILE A 133 14.75 6.53 26.08
C ILE A 133 13.22 6.41 25.98
N ASN A 134 12.49 7.12 26.85
CA ASN A 134 11.03 7.11 26.86
C ASN A 134 10.43 7.75 25.60
N MET A 135 10.97 8.88 25.14
CA MET A 135 10.54 9.51 23.89
C MET A 135 10.70 8.57 22.69
N THR A 136 11.84 7.88 22.59
CA THR A 136 12.07 6.90 21.52
C THR A 136 11.15 5.69 21.65
N SER A 137 10.98 5.14 22.87
CA SER A 137 10.10 3.99 23.10
C SER A 137 8.65 4.28 22.70
N ASN A 138 8.14 5.46 23.06
CA ASN A 138 6.81 5.90 22.65
C ASN A 138 6.69 6.07 21.13
N LYS A 139 7.73 6.61 20.48
CA LYS A 139 7.78 6.74 19.02
C LYS A 139 7.77 5.37 18.34
N ASN A 140 8.55 4.41 18.86
CA ASN A 140 8.61 3.05 18.33
C ASN A 140 7.27 2.32 18.50
N ASN A 141 6.65 2.38 19.69
CA ASN A 141 5.32 1.79 19.93
C ASN A 141 4.26 2.37 18.98
N ARG A 142 4.30 3.69 18.75
CA ARG A 142 3.40 4.34 17.80
C ARG A 142 3.65 3.88 16.36
N ASN A 143 4.92 3.77 15.95
CA ASN A 143 5.27 3.29 14.62
C ASN A 143 4.84 1.83 14.41
N GLU A 144 5.02 0.96 15.41
CA GLU A 144 4.59 -0.43 15.36
C GLU A 144 3.06 -0.54 15.25
N TYR A 145 2.33 0.25 16.05
CA TYR A 145 0.87 0.36 15.93
C TYR A 145 0.44 0.80 14.52
N LEU A 146 1.06 1.85 13.97
CA LEU A 146 0.73 2.34 12.63
C LEU A 146 1.09 1.31 11.55
N MET A 147 2.23 0.62 11.64
CA MET A 147 2.61 -0.44 10.71
C MET A 147 1.61 -1.60 10.74
N SER A 148 1.21 -2.05 11.94
CA SER A 148 0.22 -3.09 12.13
C SER A 148 -1.14 -2.68 11.54
N ALA A 149 -1.60 -1.46 11.84
CA ALA A 149 -2.85 -0.93 11.32
C ALA A 149 -2.83 -0.76 9.78
N THR A 150 -1.74 -0.26 9.20
CA THR A 150 -1.56 -0.13 7.75
C THR A 150 -1.54 -1.50 7.06
N SER A 151 -0.89 -2.50 7.67
CA SER A 151 -0.89 -3.88 7.16
C SER A 151 -2.29 -4.51 7.19
N LEU A 152 -3.03 -4.27 8.29
CA LEU A 152 -4.43 -4.71 8.40
C LEU A 152 -5.30 -4.03 7.34
N LEU A 153 -5.10 -2.73 7.08
CA LEU A 153 -5.86 -1.98 6.08
C LEU A 153 -5.57 -2.51 4.67
N ASN A 154 -4.30 -2.78 4.37
CA ASN A 154 -3.88 -3.35 3.09
C ASN A 154 -4.52 -4.73 2.83
N SER A 155 -4.58 -5.58 3.85
CA SER A 155 -5.09 -6.95 3.73
C SER A 155 -6.62 -7.04 3.78
N LYS A 156 -7.28 -6.23 4.61
CA LYS A 156 -8.75 -6.29 4.84
C LYS A 156 -9.54 -5.23 4.08
N LYS A 157 -8.89 -4.21 3.53
CA LYS A 157 -9.48 -3.06 2.81
C LYS A 157 -10.36 -2.13 3.63
N GLN A 158 -10.78 -2.53 4.84
CA GLN A 158 -11.45 -1.69 5.83
C GLN A 158 -11.04 -2.03 7.26
N ILE A 159 -11.13 -1.05 8.17
CA ILE A 159 -10.87 -1.20 9.61
C ILE A 159 -11.93 -0.43 10.41
N ILE A 160 -12.36 -1.00 11.54
CA ILE A 160 -13.17 -0.31 12.55
C ILE A 160 -12.32 -0.16 13.82
N LEU A 161 -12.04 1.09 14.21
CA LEU A 161 -11.46 1.40 15.52
C LEU A 161 -12.59 1.50 16.54
N TYR A 162 -12.63 0.59 17.52
CA TYR A 162 -13.65 0.57 18.57
C TYR A 162 -13.02 0.82 19.95
N GLY A 163 -13.84 1.31 20.88
CA GLY A 163 -13.43 1.57 22.26
C GLY A 163 -14.11 2.78 22.88
N PRO A 164 -13.84 3.08 24.17
CA PRO A 164 -14.48 4.16 24.93
C PRO A 164 -14.33 5.54 24.26
N ALA A 165 -15.25 6.47 24.55
CA ALA A 165 -15.12 7.85 24.09
C ALA A 165 -13.82 8.49 24.64
N GLY A 166 -13.20 9.39 23.88
CA GLY A 166 -11.97 10.07 24.30
C GLY A 166 -10.66 9.31 24.09
N THR A 167 -10.68 8.05 23.62
CA THR A 167 -9.45 7.24 23.39
C THR A 167 -8.70 7.57 22.09
N GLY A 168 -8.95 8.73 21.48
CA GLY A 168 -8.20 9.18 20.30
C GLY A 168 -8.47 8.41 19.01
N LYS A 169 -9.57 7.65 18.90
CA LYS A 169 -9.91 6.89 17.67
C LYS A 169 -9.86 7.75 16.40
N THR A 170 -10.52 8.90 16.43
CA THR A 170 -10.53 9.85 15.30
C THR A 170 -9.14 10.39 14.98
N TYR A 171 -8.34 10.66 16.01
CA TYR A 171 -6.95 11.10 15.85
C TYR A 171 -6.10 10.00 15.21
N ASN A 172 -6.23 8.76 15.67
CA ASN A 172 -5.51 7.61 15.14
C ASN A 172 -5.93 7.27 13.71
N THR A 173 -7.20 7.44 13.32
CA THR A 173 -7.65 7.27 11.94
C THR A 173 -6.86 8.17 10.99
N LYS A 174 -6.70 9.45 11.31
CA LYS A 174 -5.89 10.38 10.49
C LYS A 174 -4.46 9.88 10.35
N SER A 175 -3.83 9.50 11.46
CA SER A 175 -2.44 9.00 11.44
C SER A 175 -2.26 7.70 10.67
N ILE A 176 -3.25 6.80 10.68
CA ILE A 176 -3.23 5.57 9.86
C ILE A 176 -3.34 5.92 8.38
N ILE A 177 -4.22 6.86 8.00
CA ILE A 177 -4.37 7.32 6.61
C ILE A 177 -3.07 7.97 6.11
N GLU A 178 -2.43 8.79 6.93
CA GLU A 178 -1.14 9.43 6.61
C GLU A 178 -0.04 8.38 6.46
N ALA A 179 0.06 7.43 7.39
CA ALA A 179 1.04 6.35 7.33
C ALA A 179 0.81 5.40 6.14
N HIS A 180 -0.43 5.18 5.74
CA HIS A 180 -0.79 4.32 4.62
C HIS A 180 -0.54 4.98 3.26
N SER A 181 -0.85 6.28 3.13
CA SER A 181 -0.70 7.03 1.87
C SER A 181 0.69 7.64 1.69
N GLY A 182 1.41 7.90 2.78
CA GLY A 182 2.63 8.70 2.76
C GLY A 182 2.39 10.21 2.60
N GLU A 183 1.13 10.66 2.65
CA GLU A 183 0.73 12.06 2.46
C GLU A 183 -0.03 12.60 3.68
N ASP A 184 0.10 13.91 3.92
CA ASP A 184 -0.64 14.62 4.98
C ASP A 184 -2.17 14.53 4.77
N TYR A 185 -2.92 14.32 5.84
CA TYR A 185 -4.37 14.13 5.78
C TYR A 185 -5.11 15.33 5.17
N GLU A 186 -4.71 16.56 5.50
CA GLU A 186 -5.38 17.76 5.00
C GLU A 186 -5.09 17.96 3.51
N ARG A 187 -3.91 17.54 3.03
CA ARG A 187 -3.61 17.50 1.59
C ARG A 187 -4.44 16.44 0.85
N LEU A 188 -4.62 15.26 1.43
CA LEU A 188 -5.48 14.22 0.84
C LEU A 188 -6.93 14.68 0.75
N LYS A 189 -7.40 15.36 1.80
CA LYS A 189 -8.74 15.93 1.86
C LYS A 189 -8.94 17.03 0.83
N SER A 190 -8.01 17.98 0.70
CA SER A 190 -8.12 19.07 -0.29
C SER A 190 -8.10 18.55 -1.73
N ASN A 191 -7.39 17.44 -1.98
CA ASN A 191 -7.37 16.74 -3.27
C ASN A 191 -8.58 15.81 -3.48
N GLY A 192 -9.53 15.75 -2.55
CA GLY A 192 -10.72 14.89 -2.66
C GLY A 192 -10.40 13.38 -2.63
N ARG A 193 -9.25 12.99 -2.09
CA ARG A 193 -8.81 11.58 -1.97
C ARG A 193 -9.28 10.93 -0.68
N VAL A 194 -9.75 11.73 0.28
CA VAL A 194 -10.33 11.29 1.55
C VAL A 194 -11.52 12.18 1.88
N GLU A 195 -12.61 11.58 2.33
CA GLU A 195 -13.78 12.29 2.86
C GLU A 195 -14.07 11.88 4.30
N PHE A 196 -14.44 12.86 5.13
CA PHE A 196 -14.81 12.64 6.52
C PHE A 196 -16.33 12.67 6.68
N VAL A 197 -16.91 11.56 7.11
CA VAL A 197 -18.36 11.40 7.25
C VAL A 197 -18.69 11.02 8.69
N THR A 198 -19.69 11.70 9.27
CA THR A 198 -20.22 11.40 10.61
C THR A 198 -21.64 10.85 10.48
N PHE A 199 -21.88 9.65 10.97
CA PHE A 199 -23.22 9.08 11.01
C PHE A 199 -24.00 9.60 12.22
N HIS A 200 -25.20 10.10 11.95
CA HIS A 200 -26.19 10.48 12.94
C HIS A 200 -27.44 9.60 12.78
N GLN A 201 -28.36 9.61 13.74
CA GLN A 201 -29.49 8.65 13.76
C GLN A 201 -30.43 8.77 12.55
N SER A 202 -30.49 9.94 11.90
CA SER A 202 -31.26 10.15 10.67
C SER A 202 -30.43 10.05 9.38
N PHE A 203 -29.15 9.69 9.46
CA PHE A 203 -28.30 9.54 8.27
C PHE A 203 -28.70 8.28 7.52
N ALA A 204 -29.17 8.44 6.28
CA ALA A 204 -29.84 7.38 5.55
C ALA A 204 -29.03 6.87 4.34
N TYR A 205 -29.58 5.86 3.66
CA TYR A 205 -28.98 5.31 2.44
C TYR A 205 -28.86 6.39 1.36
N GLU A 206 -29.86 7.26 1.29
CA GLU A 206 -29.98 8.36 0.33
C GLU A 206 -28.85 9.38 0.47
N ASP A 207 -28.33 9.57 1.69
CA ASP A 207 -27.20 10.46 1.96
C ASP A 207 -25.85 9.79 1.67
N PHE A 208 -25.76 8.47 1.84
CA PHE A 208 -24.50 7.72 1.70
C PHE A 208 -24.24 7.23 0.28
N ILE A 209 -25.26 6.66 -0.38
CA ILE A 209 -25.14 6.00 -1.68
C ILE A 209 -25.76 6.83 -2.80
N GLU A 210 -27.08 7.00 -2.82
CA GLU A 210 -27.80 7.87 -3.75
C GLU A 210 -29.27 8.02 -3.35
N GLY A 211 -29.86 9.17 -3.62
CA GLY A 211 -31.24 9.50 -3.26
C GLY A 211 -31.94 10.35 -4.31
N ILE A 212 -33.26 10.24 -4.37
CA ILE A 212 -34.10 11.08 -5.24
C ILE A 212 -34.32 12.41 -4.53
N LYS A 213 -33.92 13.52 -5.14
CA LYS A 213 -34.13 14.87 -4.62
C LYS A 213 -34.89 15.73 -5.63
N PRO A 214 -35.75 16.65 -5.17
CA PRO A 214 -36.42 17.59 -6.05
C PRO A 214 -35.38 18.47 -6.76
N ASN A 215 -35.57 18.67 -8.06
CA ASN A 215 -34.76 19.58 -8.85
C ASN A 215 -35.32 21.00 -8.70
N LEU A 216 -34.58 21.87 -8.03
CA LEU A 216 -35.01 23.24 -7.74
C LEU A 216 -34.78 24.22 -8.91
N ASN A 217 -34.14 23.77 -10.00
CA ASN A 217 -33.71 24.62 -11.12
C ASN A 217 -34.63 24.54 -12.35
N GLU A 218 -35.67 23.68 -12.33
CA GLU A 218 -36.64 23.53 -13.40
C GLU A 218 -38.04 23.84 -12.87
N GLU A 219 -38.40 25.12 -12.83
CA GLU A 219 -39.81 25.50 -12.73
C GLU A 219 -40.48 25.25 -14.08
N VAL A 220 -40.91 24.01 -14.31
CA VAL A 220 -41.92 23.73 -15.33
C VAL A 220 -43.27 23.97 -14.66
N GLU A 221 -44.05 24.94 -15.16
CA GLU A 221 -45.40 25.32 -14.70
C GLU A 221 -46.12 24.19 -13.92
N GLY A 222 -46.08 24.25 -12.59
CA GLY A 222 -46.87 23.41 -11.69
C GLY A 222 -46.38 21.99 -11.39
N ASN A 223 -45.24 21.52 -11.93
CA ASN A 223 -44.74 20.16 -11.70
C ASN A 223 -43.34 20.13 -11.06
N ILE A 224 -43.20 19.43 -9.93
CA ILE A 224 -41.91 19.17 -9.28
C ILE A 224 -41.18 18.09 -10.09
N SER A 225 -40.00 18.41 -10.65
CA SER A 225 -39.12 17.41 -11.26
C SER A 225 -38.17 16.80 -10.21
N TYR A 226 -37.81 15.53 -10.39
CA TYR A 226 -36.97 14.77 -9.47
C TYR A 226 -35.68 14.36 -10.17
N LYS A 227 -34.55 14.49 -9.48
CA LYS A 227 -33.25 14.01 -9.95
C LYS A 227 -32.64 13.04 -8.95
N VAL A 228 -31.88 12.08 -9.45
CA VAL A 228 -31.06 11.21 -8.61
C VAL A 228 -29.78 11.96 -8.27
N GLU A 229 -29.54 12.19 -6.98
CA GLU A 229 -28.29 12.73 -6.47
C GLU A 229 -27.44 11.63 -5.84
N LYS A 230 -26.13 11.69 -6.08
CA LYS A 230 -25.17 10.74 -5.52
C LYS A 230 -24.89 11.10 -4.07
N GLY A 231 -24.79 10.08 -3.23
CA GLY A 231 -24.35 10.21 -1.85
C GLY A 231 -22.83 10.22 -1.73
N VAL A 232 -22.33 10.59 -0.54
CA VAL A 232 -20.90 10.85 -0.30
C VAL A 232 -19.99 9.66 -0.64
N PHE A 233 -20.44 8.43 -0.41
CA PHE A 233 -19.63 7.24 -0.70
C PHE A 233 -19.56 6.96 -2.20
N LYS A 234 -20.69 7.11 -2.92
CA LYS A 234 -20.74 6.90 -4.37
C LYS A 234 -19.87 7.94 -5.09
N GLU A 235 -19.96 9.20 -4.68
CA GLU A 235 -19.07 10.26 -5.21
C GLU A 235 -17.59 9.95 -4.96
N LEU A 236 -17.22 9.49 -3.77
CA LEU A 236 -15.83 9.15 -3.46
C LEU A 236 -15.34 7.94 -4.28
N CYS A 237 -16.18 6.93 -4.50
CA CYS A 237 -15.84 5.79 -5.34
C CYS A 237 -15.59 6.22 -6.79
N GLU A 238 -16.42 7.10 -7.34
CA GLU A 238 -16.22 7.63 -8.70
C GLU A 238 -14.92 8.44 -8.80
N LYS A 239 -14.63 9.31 -7.83
CA LYS A 239 -13.34 10.04 -7.74
C LYS A 239 -12.15 9.08 -7.66
N ALA A 240 -12.27 7.99 -6.90
CA ALA A 240 -11.22 6.99 -6.76
C ALA A 240 -10.94 6.26 -8.09
N VAL A 241 -11.98 5.89 -8.84
CA VAL A 241 -11.86 5.29 -10.17
C VAL A 241 -11.15 6.23 -11.14
N ILE A 242 -11.52 7.52 -11.15
CA ILE A 242 -10.89 8.54 -12.00
C ILE A 242 -9.41 8.71 -11.64
N SER A 243 -9.08 8.81 -10.35
CA SER A 243 -7.70 9.01 -9.89
C SER A 243 -6.77 7.80 -10.14
N ASN A 244 -7.29 6.58 -10.04
CA ASN A 244 -6.53 5.38 -10.37
C ASN A 244 -6.18 5.31 -11.86
N ARG A 245 -7.08 5.78 -12.74
CA ARG A 245 -6.79 5.89 -14.19
C ARG A 245 -5.67 6.89 -14.49
N ARG A 246 -5.61 8.04 -13.81
CA ARG A 246 -4.51 9.02 -13.95
C ARG A 246 -3.12 8.48 -13.60
N LEU A 247 -3.02 7.52 -12.66
CA LEU A 247 -1.74 6.88 -12.34
C LEU A 247 -1.34 5.86 -13.42
N VAL A 248 -2.32 5.14 -13.96
CA VAL A 248 -2.13 4.25 -15.11
C VAL A 248 -1.68 5.05 -16.35
N GLU A 249 -2.23 6.24 -16.58
CA GLU A 249 -1.84 7.20 -17.65
C GLU A 249 -0.36 7.66 -17.58
N GLN A 250 0.27 7.70 -16.40
CA GLN A 250 1.71 8.02 -16.28
C GLN A 250 2.61 6.82 -16.59
N SER A 251 2.09 5.61 -16.44
CA SER A 251 2.81 4.35 -16.72
C SER A 251 2.59 3.84 -18.15
N HIS A 252 1.54 4.31 -18.82
CA HIS A 252 1.32 4.09 -20.24
C HIS A 252 1.93 5.25 -21.02
N GLU A 253 2.98 4.98 -21.80
CA GLU A 253 3.48 5.94 -22.78
C GLU A 253 2.30 6.58 -23.55
N LYS A 254 2.34 7.92 -23.69
CA LYS A 254 1.44 8.70 -24.57
C LYS A 254 1.12 7.87 -25.80
N ILE A 255 -0.17 7.67 -26.12
CA ILE A 255 -0.58 7.08 -27.41
C ILE A 255 0.23 7.78 -28.48
N THR A 256 1.18 7.05 -29.04
CA THR A 256 2.10 7.64 -30.01
C THR A 256 1.28 7.97 -31.24
N SER A 257 1.63 9.07 -31.91
CA SER A 257 1.02 9.50 -33.17
C SER A 257 1.09 8.47 -34.32
N ASN A 258 1.72 7.31 -34.09
CA ASN A 258 1.95 6.25 -35.07
C ASN A 258 1.08 4.99 -34.86
N SER A 259 0.31 4.87 -33.78
CA SER A 259 -0.58 3.72 -33.55
C SER A 259 -1.70 3.68 -34.59
N LYS A 260 -1.95 2.51 -35.21
CA LYS A 260 -3.13 2.31 -36.05
C LYS A 260 -4.35 1.98 -35.19
N PHE A 261 -5.53 2.28 -35.73
CA PHE A 261 -6.81 2.01 -35.09
C PHE A 261 -7.53 0.90 -35.84
N TRP A 262 -8.01 -0.08 -35.09
CA TRP A 262 -8.73 -1.24 -35.60
C TRP A 262 -10.09 -1.35 -34.91
N LYS A 263 -11.07 -1.89 -35.63
CA LYS A 263 -12.33 -2.34 -35.01
C LYS A 263 -12.39 -3.85 -35.06
N ILE A 264 -12.83 -4.47 -33.96
CA ILE A 264 -13.15 -5.90 -33.89
C ILE A 264 -14.54 -6.14 -33.29
N SER A 265 -15.22 -7.19 -33.75
CA SER A 265 -16.41 -7.76 -33.12
C SER A 265 -16.05 -9.07 -32.45
N LEU A 266 -16.30 -9.17 -31.14
CA LEU A 266 -16.10 -10.38 -30.35
C LEU A 266 -17.45 -11.10 -30.22
N GLY A 267 -17.73 -11.96 -31.20
CA GLY A 267 -18.99 -12.71 -31.37
C GLY A 267 -20.12 -11.92 -32.04
N ASP A 268 -21.24 -12.60 -32.30
CA ASP A 268 -22.43 -12.00 -32.90
C ASP A 268 -23.32 -11.37 -31.83
N SER A 269 -23.54 -10.07 -31.94
CA SER A 269 -24.42 -9.29 -31.04
C SER A 269 -25.87 -9.77 -31.00
N GLN A 270 -26.30 -10.62 -31.95
CA GLN A 270 -27.65 -11.21 -32.00
C GLN A 270 -27.75 -12.57 -31.28
N THR A 271 -26.63 -13.15 -30.82
CA THR A 271 -26.59 -14.44 -30.13
C THR A 271 -25.92 -14.32 -28.76
N ASN A 272 -26.10 -15.31 -27.90
CA ASN A 272 -25.40 -15.37 -26.61
C ASN A 272 -23.87 -15.61 -26.76
N GLU A 273 -23.39 -15.88 -27.98
CA GLU A 273 -21.97 -16.13 -28.27
C GLU A 273 -21.12 -14.87 -28.06
N ALA A 274 -21.65 -13.67 -28.33
CA ALA A 274 -20.92 -12.42 -28.11
C ALA A 274 -20.54 -12.19 -26.65
N THR A 275 -21.34 -12.65 -25.70
CA THR A 275 -21.00 -12.55 -24.28
C THR A 275 -19.90 -13.54 -23.93
N ILE A 276 -20.02 -14.80 -24.38
CA ILE A 276 -19.06 -15.86 -24.10
C ILE A 276 -17.67 -15.54 -24.67
N ILE A 277 -17.58 -15.13 -25.93
CA ILE A 277 -16.30 -14.82 -26.60
C ILE A 277 -15.67 -13.58 -25.96
N TYR A 278 -16.47 -12.56 -25.66
CA TYR A 278 -15.98 -11.35 -25.02
C TYR A 278 -15.45 -11.62 -23.61
N ASP A 279 -16.21 -12.35 -22.79
CA ASP A 279 -15.81 -12.67 -21.41
C ASP A 279 -14.51 -13.48 -21.40
N TYR A 280 -14.39 -14.48 -22.27
CA TYR A 280 -13.14 -15.24 -22.46
C TYR A 280 -11.96 -14.34 -22.82
N CYS A 281 -12.15 -13.43 -23.78
CA CYS A 281 -11.12 -12.48 -24.22
C CYS A 281 -10.68 -11.52 -23.11
N ILE A 282 -11.61 -11.11 -22.24
CA ILE A 282 -11.36 -10.23 -21.12
C ILE A 282 -10.61 -10.93 -19.99
N GLU A 283 -10.91 -12.21 -19.75
CA GLU A 283 -10.27 -13.04 -18.72
C GLU A 283 -8.86 -13.51 -19.12
N ASN A 284 -8.62 -13.70 -20.43
CA ASN A 284 -7.35 -14.18 -20.98
C ASN A 284 -6.49 -13.10 -21.63
N ASP A 285 -6.85 -11.82 -21.43
CA ASP A 285 -6.12 -10.65 -21.97
C ASP A 285 -5.78 -10.78 -23.47
N CYS A 286 -6.77 -11.17 -24.27
CA CYS A 286 -6.60 -11.40 -25.71
C CYS A 286 -7.77 -10.85 -26.52
N ILE A 287 -7.56 -10.64 -27.82
CA ILE A 287 -8.65 -10.48 -28.80
C ILE A 287 -8.64 -11.67 -29.76
N ALA A 288 -9.83 -12.06 -30.23
CA ALA A 288 -10.00 -13.26 -31.03
C ALA A 288 -10.77 -12.99 -32.34
N LEU A 289 -10.40 -13.70 -33.41
CA LEU A 289 -11.09 -13.67 -34.70
C LEU A 289 -11.53 -15.09 -35.14
N GLY A 290 -12.83 -15.28 -35.32
CA GLY A 290 -13.41 -16.60 -35.64
C GLY A 290 -13.36 -17.02 -37.11
N TRP A 291 -12.77 -16.21 -37.99
CA TRP A 291 -12.71 -16.51 -39.44
C TRP A 291 -11.44 -17.30 -39.80
N ASN A 292 -11.57 -18.30 -40.67
CA ASN A 292 -10.50 -19.24 -41.04
C ASN A 292 -9.48 -18.69 -42.06
N GLU A 293 -8.37 -19.43 -42.20
CA GLU A 293 -7.25 -19.21 -43.11
C GLU A 293 -7.61 -19.38 -44.60
N ASP A 294 -8.47 -18.53 -45.15
CA ASP A 294 -8.58 -18.40 -46.60
C ASP A 294 -7.70 -17.23 -47.07
N ALA A 295 -6.77 -17.48 -47.99
CA ALA A 295 -5.87 -16.44 -48.54
C ALA A 295 -6.61 -15.24 -49.19
N LYS A 296 -7.90 -15.40 -49.52
CA LYS A 296 -8.79 -14.34 -50.02
C LYS A 296 -9.48 -13.54 -48.91
N ASN A 297 -9.43 -14.01 -47.66
CA ASN A 297 -10.07 -13.34 -46.54
C ASN A 297 -9.21 -12.16 -46.08
N SER A 298 -9.56 -10.97 -46.57
CA SER A 298 -8.86 -9.73 -46.25
C SER A 298 -8.88 -9.40 -44.74
N MET A 299 -9.86 -9.88 -43.98
CA MET A 299 -9.92 -9.65 -42.52
C MET A 299 -8.89 -10.51 -41.78
N PHE A 300 -8.81 -11.80 -42.12
CA PHE A 300 -7.81 -12.71 -41.55
C PHE A 300 -6.39 -12.24 -41.82
N ASN A 301 -6.08 -11.89 -43.09
CA ASN A 301 -4.76 -11.39 -43.46
C ASN A 301 -4.38 -10.12 -42.69
N ARG A 302 -5.33 -9.20 -42.47
CA ARG A 302 -5.10 -8.00 -41.66
C ARG A 302 -4.79 -8.35 -40.19
N PHE A 303 -5.55 -9.26 -39.61
CA PHE A 303 -5.40 -9.67 -38.21
C PHE A 303 -4.09 -10.47 -37.98
N LYS A 304 -3.67 -11.27 -38.96
CA LYS A 304 -2.42 -12.03 -38.91
C LYS A 304 -1.21 -11.14 -39.19
N ASN A 305 -1.24 -10.32 -40.24
CA ASN A 305 -0.05 -9.69 -40.79
C ASN A 305 0.03 -8.17 -40.62
N GLU A 306 -1.10 -7.45 -40.53
CA GLU A 306 -1.10 -5.98 -40.58
C GLU A 306 -1.16 -5.31 -39.20
N ILE A 307 -1.91 -5.89 -38.25
CA ILE A 307 -1.98 -5.40 -36.87
C ILE A 307 -0.65 -5.66 -36.14
N LYS A 308 -0.15 -4.65 -35.42
CA LYS A 308 1.15 -4.70 -34.74
C LYS A 308 1.05 -4.33 -33.27
N ARG A 309 2.08 -4.69 -32.49
CA ARG A 309 2.23 -4.24 -31.10
C ARG A 309 2.16 -2.71 -31.05
N GLY A 310 1.42 -2.18 -30.08
CA GLY A 310 1.15 -0.75 -29.93
C GLY A 310 -0.07 -0.23 -30.69
N ASP A 311 -0.68 -1.02 -31.58
CA ASP A 311 -1.95 -0.65 -32.23
C ASP A 311 -3.11 -0.71 -31.24
N LEU A 312 -4.14 0.10 -31.51
CA LEU A 312 -5.34 0.22 -30.69
C LEU A 312 -6.53 -0.47 -31.36
N VAL A 313 -7.28 -1.24 -30.58
CA VAL A 313 -8.40 -2.05 -31.05
C VAL A 313 -9.66 -1.70 -30.27
N PHE A 314 -10.66 -1.18 -30.99
CA PHE A 314 -12.00 -0.94 -30.48
C PHE A 314 -12.85 -2.21 -30.61
N VAL A 315 -13.37 -2.70 -29.50
CA VAL A 315 -14.38 -3.76 -29.50
C VAL A 315 -15.75 -3.12 -29.65
N SER A 316 -16.48 -3.51 -30.68
CA SER A 316 -17.83 -3.00 -30.95
C SER A 316 -18.90 -3.75 -30.18
N ASN A 317 -19.95 -3.06 -29.73
CA ASN A 317 -21.23 -3.66 -29.37
C ASN A 317 -22.27 -3.26 -30.44
N GLY A 318 -22.37 -4.07 -31.50
CA GLY A 318 -23.06 -3.67 -32.73
C GLY A 318 -22.40 -2.46 -33.42
N ASN A 319 -23.10 -1.83 -34.36
CA ASN A 319 -22.51 -0.80 -35.21
C ASN A 319 -22.43 0.59 -34.56
N ARG A 320 -23.18 0.81 -33.47
CA ARG A 320 -23.40 2.14 -32.87
C ARG A 320 -22.78 2.32 -31.50
N LYS A 321 -22.17 1.29 -30.93
CA LYS A 321 -21.60 1.34 -29.59
C LYS A 321 -20.22 0.71 -29.52
N ILE A 322 -19.41 1.22 -28.60
CA ILE A 322 -18.07 0.75 -28.27
C ILE A 322 -18.17 0.07 -26.90
N LYS A 323 -17.72 -1.19 -26.84
CA LYS A 323 -17.74 -2.06 -25.66
C LYS A 323 -16.43 -2.02 -24.89
N ALA A 324 -15.31 -1.96 -25.59
CA ALA A 324 -13.99 -1.97 -24.97
C ALA A 324 -12.93 -1.35 -25.89
N LEU A 325 -11.79 -1.01 -25.32
CA LEU A 325 -10.60 -0.53 -26.01
C LEU A 325 -9.38 -1.27 -25.47
N ALA A 326 -8.56 -1.79 -26.38
CA ALA A 326 -7.37 -2.56 -26.04
C ALA A 326 -6.15 -2.08 -26.84
N ARG A 327 -4.96 -2.30 -26.30
CA ARG A 327 -3.67 -2.09 -26.96
C ARG A 327 -3.03 -3.45 -27.23
N VAL A 328 -2.55 -3.67 -28.44
CA VAL A 328 -1.89 -4.94 -28.80
C VAL A 328 -0.53 -5.03 -28.15
N VAL A 329 -0.25 -6.13 -27.45
CA VAL A 329 1.03 -6.38 -26.77
C VAL A 329 1.73 -7.66 -27.25
N GLY A 330 0.99 -8.59 -27.86
CA GLY A 330 1.50 -9.89 -28.31
C GLY A 330 1.49 -10.09 -29.83
N ASP A 331 2.16 -11.16 -30.25
CA ASP A 331 2.19 -11.62 -31.63
C ASP A 331 0.97 -12.49 -31.96
N PHE A 332 0.76 -12.79 -33.25
CA PHE A 332 -0.35 -13.65 -33.68
C PHE A 332 -0.12 -15.07 -33.15
N ARG A 333 -1.16 -15.66 -32.56
CA ARG A 333 -1.16 -17.07 -32.16
C ARG A 333 -2.43 -17.76 -32.62
N GLU A 334 -2.28 -19.03 -32.99
CA GLU A 334 -3.38 -19.90 -33.37
C GLU A 334 -3.53 -20.99 -32.30
N GLU A 335 -4.74 -21.16 -31.78
CA GLU A 335 -5.02 -22.09 -30.68
C GLU A 335 -6.47 -22.57 -30.75
N ASP A 336 -6.69 -23.87 -30.56
CA ASP A 336 -8.04 -24.42 -30.46
C ASP A 336 -8.55 -24.26 -29.03
N THR A 337 -9.58 -23.42 -28.85
CA THR A 337 -10.17 -23.14 -27.54
C THR A 337 -11.65 -23.51 -27.49
N GLU A 338 -12.21 -23.49 -26.28
CA GLU A 338 -13.63 -23.78 -26.01
C GLU A 338 -14.61 -22.78 -26.64
N ILE A 339 -14.14 -21.59 -27.03
CA ILE A 339 -14.99 -20.56 -27.68
C ILE A 339 -15.07 -20.71 -29.21
N GLY A 340 -14.45 -21.75 -29.79
CA GLY A 340 -14.53 -22.07 -31.22
C GLY A 340 -13.79 -21.10 -32.15
N TYR A 341 -13.17 -20.06 -31.60
CA TYR A 341 -12.27 -19.16 -32.33
C TYR A 341 -10.86 -19.76 -32.31
N LYS A 342 -10.11 -19.54 -33.40
CA LYS A 342 -8.75 -20.09 -33.54
C LYS A 342 -7.66 -19.05 -33.52
N ASN A 343 -7.98 -17.79 -33.79
CA ASN A 343 -6.98 -16.76 -34.08
C ASN A 343 -6.95 -15.71 -32.98
N TYR A 344 -5.80 -15.51 -32.36
CA TYR A 344 -5.64 -14.68 -31.17
C TYR A 344 -4.48 -13.69 -31.28
N ARG A 345 -4.61 -12.61 -30.52
CA ARG A 345 -3.56 -11.62 -30.24
C ARG A 345 -3.66 -11.23 -28.77
N ASP A 346 -2.54 -11.20 -28.07
CA ASP A 346 -2.53 -10.73 -26.69
C ASP A 346 -2.63 -9.20 -26.65
N VAL A 347 -3.45 -8.71 -25.73
CA VAL A 347 -3.75 -7.30 -25.57
C VAL A 347 -3.69 -6.86 -24.12
N GLU A 348 -3.41 -5.59 -23.92
CA GLU A 348 -3.63 -4.90 -22.68
C GLU A 348 -4.93 -4.10 -22.80
N TRP A 349 -5.91 -4.40 -21.95
CA TRP A 349 -7.18 -3.70 -21.95
C TRP A 349 -7.07 -2.33 -21.31
N LEU A 350 -7.29 -1.29 -22.12
CA LEU A 350 -7.28 0.11 -21.66
C LEU A 350 -8.62 0.49 -21.02
N ILE A 351 -9.73 0.04 -21.62
CA ILE A 351 -11.08 0.22 -21.08
C ILE A 351 -11.90 -1.04 -21.34
N LYS A 352 -12.58 -1.54 -20.31
CA LYS A 352 -13.51 -2.69 -20.35
C LYS A 352 -14.94 -2.20 -20.07
N ASP A 353 -15.93 -2.86 -20.69
CA ASP A 353 -17.38 -2.68 -20.43
C ASP A 353 -17.91 -1.25 -20.56
N MET A 354 -17.36 -0.53 -21.55
CA MET A 354 -17.83 0.77 -21.98
C MET A 354 -19.21 0.65 -22.66
N ASN A 355 -20.09 1.63 -22.47
CA ASN A 355 -21.32 1.80 -23.26
C ASN A 355 -21.31 3.15 -23.97
N LEU A 356 -20.31 3.38 -24.82
CA LEU A 356 -20.11 4.66 -25.52
C LEU A 356 -20.72 4.61 -26.92
N ALA A 357 -21.56 5.58 -27.25
CA ALA A 357 -22.06 5.74 -28.60
C ALA A 357 -20.92 6.10 -29.56
N THR A 358 -20.85 5.43 -30.70
CA THR A 358 -19.74 5.58 -31.66
C THR A 358 -19.63 7.00 -32.23
N ASP A 359 -20.74 7.73 -32.36
CA ASP A 359 -20.78 9.11 -32.86
C ASP A 359 -20.16 10.13 -31.91
N LYS A 360 -19.95 9.77 -30.63
CA LYS A 360 -19.15 10.59 -29.72
C LYS A 360 -17.67 10.63 -30.11
N LEU A 361 -17.17 9.56 -30.74
CA LEU A 361 -15.75 9.38 -31.02
C LEU A 361 -15.41 9.34 -32.53
N PHE A 362 -16.36 8.95 -33.37
CA PHE A 362 -16.15 8.68 -34.79
C PHE A 362 -17.10 9.51 -35.65
N ARG A 363 -16.67 9.85 -36.87
CA ARG A 363 -17.50 10.60 -37.84
C ARG A 363 -18.64 9.75 -38.43
N SER A 364 -18.47 8.44 -38.44
CA SER A 364 -19.45 7.49 -38.97
C SER A 364 -19.53 6.23 -38.10
N TYR A 365 -20.65 5.53 -38.19
CA TYR A 365 -20.88 4.27 -37.49
C TYR A 365 -19.96 3.15 -37.98
N PHE A 366 -19.74 2.14 -37.14
CA PHE A 366 -18.96 0.98 -37.55
C PHE A 366 -19.69 0.16 -38.62
N SER A 367 -18.91 -0.47 -39.50
CA SER A 367 -19.42 -1.41 -40.47
C SER A 367 -19.70 -2.77 -39.82
N GLN A 368 -20.50 -3.58 -40.50
CA GLN A 368 -20.81 -4.96 -40.08
C GLN A 368 -19.61 -5.91 -40.19
N MET A 369 -18.49 -5.50 -40.81
CA MET A 369 -17.29 -6.35 -40.90
C MET A 369 -16.72 -6.64 -39.51
N SER A 370 -16.38 -7.91 -39.24
CA SER A 370 -15.90 -8.35 -37.93
C SER A 370 -14.53 -7.76 -37.57
N PHE A 371 -13.64 -7.50 -38.54
CA PHE A 371 -12.33 -6.90 -38.29
C PHE A 371 -11.84 -6.04 -39.46
N TYR A 372 -11.47 -4.78 -39.21
CA TYR A 372 -10.94 -3.88 -40.24
C TYR A 372 -10.20 -2.66 -39.67
N SER A 373 -9.37 -2.02 -40.51
CA SER A 373 -8.68 -0.77 -40.17
C SER A 373 -9.65 0.42 -40.19
N LEU A 374 -9.54 1.28 -39.19
CA LEU A 374 -10.29 2.53 -39.05
C LEU A 374 -9.57 3.72 -39.73
N ASP A 375 -8.64 3.50 -40.66
CA ASP A 375 -7.91 4.57 -41.36
C ASP A 375 -8.83 5.59 -42.05
N ASN A 376 -9.97 5.13 -42.58
CA ASN A 376 -10.97 5.98 -43.24
C ASN A 376 -12.01 6.59 -42.28
N ASN A 377 -12.00 6.18 -41.01
CA ASN A 377 -12.90 6.65 -39.96
C ASN A 377 -12.14 6.69 -38.63
N LYS A 378 -11.10 7.53 -38.57
CA LYS A 378 -10.23 7.64 -37.39
C LYS A 378 -11.03 8.21 -36.20
N PRO A 379 -10.70 7.80 -34.96
CA PRO A 379 -11.29 8.42 -33.79
C PRO A 379 -10.84 9.87 -33.66
N ASP A 380 -11.69 10.71 -33.12
CA ASP A 380 -11.32 12.04 -32.63
C ASP A 380 -10.29 11.85 -31.50
N LEU A 381 -9.04 12.21 -31.76
CA LEU A 381 -7.94 11.96 -30.82
C LEU A 381 -8.05 12.81 -29.57
N GLU A 382 -8.63 14.00 -29.65
CA GLU A 382 -8.82 14.86 -28.49
C GLU A 382 -9.84 14.23 -27.55
N LYS A 383 -11.00 13.84 -28.09
CA LYS A 383 -12.04 13.13 -27.31
C LYS A 383 -11.60 11.75 -26.85
N LEU A 384 -10.85 11.01 -27.69
CA LEU A 384 -10.28 9.73 -27.30
C LEU A 384 -9.35 9.90 -26.10
N ASN A 385 -8.50 10.91 -26.14
CA ASN A 385 -7.63 11.26 -25.02
C ASN A 385 -8.47 11.69 -23.81
N GLU A 386 -9.54 12.48 -23.97
CA GLU A 386 -10.45 12.83 -22.86
C GLU A 386 -11.13 11.60 -22.23
N ILE A 387 -11.58 10.64 -23.04
CA ILE A 387 -12.19 9.37 -22.60
C ILE A 387 -11.15 8.51 -21.86
N LEU A 388 -9.93 8.45 -22.38
CA LEU A 388 -8.82 7.74 -21.76
C LEU A 388 -8.32 8.41 -20.48
N VAL A 389 -8.34 9.75 -20.42
CA VAL A 389 -7.98 10.60 -19.26
C VAL A 389 -9.13 10.73 -18.25
N GLY A 390 -10.31 10.22 -18.60
CA GLY A 390 -11.49 10.18 -17.73
C GLY A 390 -12.18 11.53 -17.50
N ASN A 391 -12.06 12.47 -18.44
CA ASN A 391 -12.78 13.76 -18.40
C ASN A 391 -14.25 13.65 -18.87
N ASP A 392 -14.65 12.52 -19.45
CA ASP A 392 -16.00 12.26 -19.93
C ASP A 392 -16.62 11.04 -19.21
N VAL A 393 -17.90 11.15 -18.82
CA VAL A 393 -18.62 10.10 -18.07
C VAL A 393 -18.81 8.89 -18.99
N ILE A 394 -17.98 7.87 -18.80
CA ILE A 394 -18.23 6.55 -19.38
C ILE A 394 -19.38 5.93 -18.58
N GLU A 395 -20.59 5.95 -19.15
CA GLU A 395 -21.68 5.13 -18.66
C GLU A 395 -21.27 3.66 -18.78
N TYR A 396 -21.13 2.99 -17.63
CA TYR A 396 -21.03 1.53 -17.57
C TYR A 396 -22.42 0.94 -17.80
N SER A 397 -22.51 -0.21 -18.47
CA SER A 397 -23.80 -0.88 -18.65
C SER A 397 -24.46 -1.20 -17.31
N GLU A 398 -25.78 -1.01 -17.21
CA GLU A 398 -26.59 -1.37 -16.03
C GLU A 398 -26.33 -2.80 -15.58
N SER A 399 -26.09 -3.73 -16.50
CA SER A 399 -25.75 -5.13 -16.21
C SER A 399 -24.46 -5.29 -15.40
N THR A 400 -23.47 -4.43 -15.62
CA THR A 400 -22.16 -4.48 -14.93
C THR A 400 -22.24 -3.84 -13.56
N ILE A 401 -22.99 -2.73 -13.45
CA ILE A 401 -23.32 -2.10 -12.17
C ILE A 401 -24.12 -3.10 -11.32
N LYS A 402 -25.12 -3.75 -11.92
CA LYS A 402 -25.96 -4.75 -11.27
C LYS A 402 -25.20 -6.02 -10.91
N GLN A 403 -24.29 -6.53 -11.75
CA GLN A 403 -23.42 -7.67 -11.39
C GLN A 403 -22.45 -7.35 -10.25
N HIS A 404 -21.86 -6.15 -10.23
CA HIS A 404 -20.99 -5.73 -9.12
C HIS A 404 -21.79 -5.58 -7.82
N LEU A 405 -22.97 -4.98 -7.88
CA LEU A 405 -23.88 -4.87 -6.75
C LEU A 405 -24.39 -6.25 -6.30
N GLU A 406 -24.77 -7.14 -7.22
CA GLU A 406 -25.22 -8.51 -6.91
C GLU A 406 -24.11 -9.36 -6.31
N LYS A 407 -22.86 -9.30 -6.83
CA LYS A 407 -21.70 -9.95 -6.20
C LYS A 407 -21.46 -9.42 -4.79
N PHE A 408 -21.59 -8.11 -4.58
CA PHE A 408 -21.48 -7.49 -3.27
C PHE A 408 -22.57 -8.03 -2.34
N TYR A 409 -23.86 -7.91 -2.70
CA TYR A 409 -24.98 -8.36 -1.87
C TYR A 409 -25.01 -9.88 -1.61
N LYS A 410 -24.62 -10.71 -2.57
CA LYS A 410 -24.61 -12.17 -2.43
C LYS A 410 -23.54 -12.61 -1.43
N LYS A 411 -22.36 -11.98 -1.48
CA LYS A 411 -21.27 -12.20 -0.51
C LYS A 411 -21.69 -11.78 0.91
N THR A 412 -22.38 -10.66 1.06
CA THR A 412 -22.88 -10.19 2.37
C THR A 412 -23.95 -11.11 2.97
N ASN A 413 -24.80 -11.71 2.12
CA ASN A 413 -25.85 -12.64 2.58
C ASN A 413 -25.31 -14.03 2.91
N GLU A 414 -24.31 -14.52 2.16
CA GLU A 414 -23.60 -15.77 2.49
C GLU A 414 -22.77 -15.63 3.77
N GLU A 415 -22.13 -14.47 3.97
CA GLU A 415 -21.42 -14.17 5.23
C GLU A 415 -22.39 -14.03 6.40
N LYS A 416 -23.57 -13.40 6.25
CA LYS A 416 -24.60 -13.33 7.30
C LYS A 416 -25.08 -14.70 7.77
N LYS A 417 -25.29 -15.67 6.86
CA LYS A 417 -25.69 -17.05 7.20
C LYS A 417 -24.60 -17.85 7.93
N LYS A 418 -23.38 -17.33 7.99
CA LYS A 418 -22.25 -17.97 8.68
C LYS A 418 -22.11 -17.50 10.13
N TYR A 419 -22.75 -16.39 10.49
CA TYR A 419 -22.64 -15.74 11.82
C TYR A 419 -23.99 -15.59 12.56
N PHE A 420 -25.10 -15.99 11.93
CA PHE A 420 -26.44 -16.17 12.50
C PHE A 420 -26.96 -17.53 12.03
#